data_AF-A0A839EZ29-F1
#
_entry.id   AF-A0A839EZ29-F1
#
_cell.length_a   1.000
_cell.length_b   1.000
_cell.length_c   1.000
_cell.angle_alpha   90.00
_cell.angle_beta   90.00
_cell.angle_gamma   90.00
#
_symmetry.space_group_name_H-M   'P 1'
#
loop_
_entity.id
_entity.type
_entity.pdbx_description
1 polymer ?
#
loop_
_entity_poly.entity_id
_entity_poly.type
_entity_poly.pdbx_seq_one_letter_code
_entity_poly.pdbx_strand_id
1 'polypeptide(L)'
;MAVRRATDADFDAMWRIFRAVTATGDALPFAEGFDRDTFRLHWFGSQPAYVALADDAIVGMYKMGANHPDLGSHIASATYVVSPAV
;
A
#
# COMPACT_ATOMS: atom_id res chain seq x y z
N MET A 1 -17.69 6.27 -1.20
CA MET A 1 -16.48 5.82 -1.92
C MET A 1 -15.64 7.02 -2.35
N ALA A 2 -14.44 7.15 -1.80
CA ALA A 2 -13.48 8.21 -2.16
C ALA A 2 -12.06 7.67 -2.17
N VAL A 3 -11.18 8.29 -2.96
CA VAL A 3 -9.74 7.99 -2.96
C VAL A 3 -8.98 9.28 -2.65
N ARG A 4 -8.04 9.23 -1.71
CA ARG A 4 -7.19 10.37 -1.37
C ARG A 4 -5.75 9.94 -1.11
N ARG A 5 -4.83 10.91 -1.13
CA ARG A 5 -3.44 10.68 -0.75
C ARG A 5 -3.38 10.16 0.70
N ALA A 6 -2.54 9.16 0.90
CA ALA A 6 -2.27 8.63 2.23
C ALA A 6 -1.44 9.63 3.04
N THR A 7 -1.69 9.67 4.33
CA THR A 7 -0.99 10.48 5.32
C THR A 7 -0.44 9.57 6.42
N ASP A 8 0.41 10.11 7.29
CA ASP A 8 0.93 9.36 8.43
C ASP A 8 -0.17 8.84 9.37
N ALA A 9 -1.31 9.52 9.44
CA ALA A 9 -2.45 9.09 10.26
C ALA A 9 -3.11 7.81 9.73
N ASP A 10 -2.93 7.48 8.45
CA ASP A 10 -3.53 6.30 7.82
C ASP A 10 -2.69 5.02 8.03
N PHE A 11 -1.45 5.19 8.50
CA PHE A 11 -0.44 4.12 8.57
C PHE A 11 -0.94 2.88 9.31
N ASP A 12 -1.63 3.06 10.42
CA ASP A 12 -2.13 1.96 11.25
C ASP A 12 -3.21 1.14 10.54
N ALA A 13 -4.10 1.79 9.80
CA ALA A 13 -5.13 1.10 9.03
C ALA A 13 -4.50 0.36 7.83
N MET A 14 -3.58 1.02 7.13
CA MET A 14 -2.81 0.43 6.03
C MET A 14 -2.02 -0.81 6.47
N TRP A 15 -1.36 -0.74 7.62
CA TRP A 15 -0.61 -1.85 8.19
C TRP A 15 -1.48 -3.06 8.53
N ARG A 16 -2.66 -2.83 9.13
CA ARG A 16 -3.62 -3.91 9.43
C ARG A 16 -4.08 -4.62 8.16
N ILE A 17 -4.41 -3.86 7.12
CA ILE A 17 -4.83 -4.41 5.82
C ILE A 17 -3.69 -5.21 5.18
N PHE A 18 -2.48 -4.64 5.15
CA PHE A 18 -1.31 -5.32 4.61
C PHE A 18 -1.08 -6.67 5.29
N ARG A 19 -1.08 -6.69 6.63
CA ARG A 19 -0.89 -7.92 7.42
C ARG A 19 -1.94 -8.98 7.14
N ALA A 20 -3.21 -8.57 7.00
CA ALA A 20 -4.29 -9.49 6.68
C ALA A 20 -4.09 -10.12 5.28
N VAL A 21 -3.65 -9.33 4.30
CA VAL A 21 -3.41 -9.81 2.93
C VAL A 21 -2.12 -10.63 2.82
N THR A 22 -1.03 -10.26 3.49
CA THR A 22 0.22 -11.04 3.41
C THR A 22 0.12 -12.39 4.12
N ALA A 23 -0.79 -12.54 5.08
CA ALA A 23 -1.00 -13.80 5.80
C ALA A 23 -1.46 -14.95 4.90
N THR A 24 -2.05 -14.66 3.73
CA THR A 24 -2.48 -15.69 2.76
C THR A 24 -1.32 -16.22 1.91
N GLY A 25 -0.23 -15.45 1.79
CA GLY A 25 0.99 -15.85 1.06
C GLY A 25 0.85 -15.92 -0.47
N ASP A 26 -0.25 -15.44 -1.05
CA ASP A 26 -0.57 -15.57 -2.48
C ASP A 26 -0.67 -14.22 -3.24
N ALA A 27 -0.83 -13.10 -2.53
CA ALA A 27 -1.10 -11.79 -3.12
C ALA A 27 0.15 -10.89 -3.28
N LEU A 28 1.12 -11.00 -2.37
CA LEU A 28 2.30 -10.13 -2.34
C LEU A 28 3.58 -10.94 -2.06
N PRO A 29 4.73 -10.55 -2.65
CA PRO A 29 6.00 -11.26 -2.47
C PRO A 29 6.70 -10.90 -1.15
N PHE A 30 5.95 -10.78 -0.05
CA PHE A 30 6.48 -10.45 1.28
C PHE A 30 6.31 -11.64 2.22
N ALA A 31 7.39 -12.00 2.91
CA ALA A 31 7.36 -13.06 3.91
C ALA A 31 6.61 -12.63 5.18
N GLU A 32 6.17 -13.60 5.99
CA GLU A 32 5.46 -13.37 7.25
C GLU A 32 6.25 -12.47 8.24
N GLY A 33 7.58 -12.50 8.16
CA GLY A 33 8.49 -11.67 8.96
C GLY A 33 8.65 -10.22 8.49
N PHE A 34 7.90 -9.78 7.46
CA PHE A 34 7.95 -8.39 7.01
C PHE A 34 7.52 -7.47 8.14
N ASP A 35 8.42 -6.59 8.58
CA ASP A 35 8.21 -5.74 9.74
C ASP A 35 7.49 -4.42 9.38
N ARG A 36 6.99 -3.74 10.41
CA ARG A 36 6.18 -2.52 10.29
C ARG A 36 6.99 -1.32 9.79
N ASP A 37 8.26 -1.22 10.14
CA ASP A 37 9.10 -0.08 9.74
C ASP A 37 9.54 -0.22 8.29
N THR A 38 9.88 -1.43 7.86
CA THR A 38 10.12 -1.78 6.46
C THR A 38 8.87 -1.52 5.62
N PHE A 39 7.67 -1.85 6.13
CA PHE A 39 6.42 -1.47 5.47
C PHE A 39 6.26 0.04 5.34
N ARG A 40 6.56 0.82 6.38
CA ARG A 40 6.53 2.29 6.32
C ARG A 40 7.43 2.83 5.22
N LEU A 41 8.69 2.39 5.19
CA LEU A 41 9.66 2.79 4.17
C LEU A 41 9.22 2.38 2.76
N HIS A 42 8.64 1.18 2.63
CA HIS A 42 8.20 0.66 1.35
C HIS A 42 6.97 1.42 0.80
N TRP A 43 6.03 1.79 1.66
CA TRP A 43 4.77 2.40 1.25
C TRP A 43 4.83 3.93 1.13
N PHE A 44 5.65 4.59 1.95
CA PHE A 44 5.84 6.04 1.95
C PHE A 44 7.17 6.48 1.32
N GLY A 45 7.85 5.58 0.60
CA GLY A 45 9.11 5.84 -0.09
C GLY A 45 8.95 6.62 -1.39
N SER A 46 9.54 6.11 -2.48
CA SER A 46 9.66 6.82 -3.76
C SER A 46 8.35 7.03 -4.52
N GLN A 47 7.32 6.23 -4.25
CA GLN A 47 6.03 6.28 -4.93
C GLN A 47 4.96 6.85 -4.00
N PRO A 48 4.15 7.84 -4.44
CA PRO A 48 3.03 8.32 -3.65
C PRO A 48 2.02 7.21 -3.36
N ALA A 49 1.57 7.16 -2.11
CA ALA A 49 0.52 6.27 -1.64
C ALA A 49 -0.83 6.96 -1.52
N TYR A 50 -1.88 6.16 -1.65
CA TYR A 50 -3.28 6.55 -1.63
C TYR A 50 -4.10 5.51 -0.86
N VAL A 51 -5.20 5.95 -0.27
CA VAL A 51 -6.17 5.11 0.43
C VAL A 51 -7.55 5.26 -0.18
N ALA A 52 -8.30 4.16 -0.23
CA ALA A 52 -9.70 4.12 -0.60
C ALA A 52 -10.57 4.11 0.65
N LEU A 53 -11.58 4.96 0.70
CA LEU A 53 -12.52 5.09 1.82
C LEU A 53 -13.93 4.66 1.42
N ALA A 54 -14.55 3.86 2.29
CA ALA A 54 -15.97 3.55 2.31
C ALA A 54 -16.49 3.83 3.73
N ASP A 55 -17.52 4.67 3.86
CA ASP A 55 -18.12 5.04 5.16
C ASP A 55 -17.09 5.43 6.23
N ASP A 56 -16.14 6.28 5.85
CA ASP A 56 -14.98 6.75 6.64
C ASP A 56 -13.97 5.66 7.07
N ALA A 57 -14.19 4.40 6.71
CA ALA A 57 -13.23 3.33 6.87
C ALA A 57 -12.29 3.22 5.66
N ILE A 58 -11.00 3.03 5.92
CA ILE A 58 -10.04 2.68 4.88
C ILE A 58 -10.26 1.21 4.51
N VAL A 59 -10.68 0.98 3.26
CA VAL A 59 -11.00 -0.36 2.73
C VAL A 59 -9.92 -0.89 1.79
N GLY A 60 -8.96 -0.04 1.42
CA GLY A 60 -7.84 -0.45 0.57
C GLY A 60 -6.83 0.66 0.43
N MET A 61 -5.70 0.32 -0.17
CA MET A 61 -4.61 1.23 -0.42
C MET A 61 -3.88 0.85 -1.70
N TYR A 62 -3.22 1.84 -2.30
CA TYR A 62 -2.25 1.59 -3.35
C TYR A 62 -1.12 2.59 -3.29
N LYS A 63 -0.01 2.26 -3.93
CA LYS A 63 1.04 3.20 -4.28
C LYS A 63 1.34 3.10 -5.76
N MET A 64 1.72 4.21 -6.39
CA MET A 64 2.06 4.21 -7.80
C MET A 64 3.10 5.27 -8.14
N GLY A 65 3.92 5.01 -9.13
CA GLY A 65 4.91 5.97 -9.63
C GLY A 65 5.88 5.32 -10.59
N ALA A 66 7.03 5.98 -10.82
CA ALA A 66 8.09 5.43 -11.65
C ALA A 66 8.56 4.07 -11.10
N ASN A 67 8.67 3.07 -11.99
CA ASN A 67 9.16 1.74 -11.67
C ASN A 67 10.70 1.64 -11.78
N HIS A 68 11.29 2.50 -12.60
CA HIS A 68 12.73 2.56 -12.87
C HIS A 68 13.24 4.00 -12.72
N PRO A 69 14.53 4.19 -12.37
CA PRO A 69 15.14 5.52 -12.27
C PRO A 69 15.38 6.16 -13.65
N ASP A 70 15.63 7.47 -13.63
CA ASP A 70 16.15 8.28 -14.75
C ASP A 70 15.42 8.06 -16.08
N LEU A 71 16.12 7.59 -17.12
CA LEU A 71 15.55 7.37 -18.45
C LEU A 71 14.42 6.34 -18.45
N GLY A 72 14.32 5.49 -17.42
CA GLY A 72 13.24 4.54 -17.21
C GLY A 72 12.03 5.11 -16.47
N SER A 73 12.06 6.38 -16.02
CA SER A 73 11.00 6.96 -15.16
C SER A 73 9.65 7.13 -15.85
N HIS A 74 9.61 6.98 -17.18
CA HIS A 74 8.40 6.96 -17.98
C HIS A 74 7.60 5.66 -17.82
N ILE A 75 8.21 4.60 -17.28
CA ILE A 75 7.55 3.31 -17.01
C ILE A 75 6.99 3.36 -15.59
N ALA A 76 5.67 3.34 -15.46
CA ALA A 76 5.00 3.34 -14.16
C ALA A 76 4.72 1.92 -13.65
N SER A 77 4.72 1.77 -12.33
CA SER A 77 4.15 0.60 -11.65
C SER A 77 3.22 1.04 -10.53
N ALA A 78 2.38 0.11 -10.08
CA ALA A 78 1.52 0.30 -8.93
C ALA A 78 1.37 -1.02 -8.16
N THR A 79 1.14 -0.91 -6.85
CA THR A 79 0.80 -2.04 -5.99
C THR A 79 -0.51 -1.73 -5.28
N TYR A 80 -1.46 -2.66 -5.32
CA TYR A 80 -2.79 -2.52 -4.75
C TYR A 80 -3.00 -3.55 -3.63
N VAL A 81 -3.68 -3.14 -2.57
CA VAL A 81 -4.06 -4.02 -1.45
C VAL A 81 -5.46 -3.62 -0.99
N VAL A 82 -6.37 -4.59 -0.91
CA VAL A 82 -7.74 -4.39 -0.46
C VAL A 82 -7.95 -5.19 0.81
N SER A 83 -8.68 -4.61 1.77
CA SER A 83 -9.03 -5.30 3.00
C SER A 83 -9.87 -6.56 2.68
N PRO A 84 -9.56 -7.72 3.28
CA PRO A 84 -10.38 -8.92 3.12
C PRO A 84 -11.76 -8.83 3.80
N ALA A 85 -11.97 -7.82 4.66
CA ALA A 85 -13.20 -7.63 5.43
C ALA A 85 -14.23 -6.73 4.72
N VAL A 86 -14.00 -6.39 3.46
CA VAL A 86 -14.93 -5.60 2.61
C VAL A 86 -16.04 -6.49 2.09
#